data_AF-A0A3D4ISJ2-F1
#
_entry.id   AF-A0A3D4ISJ2-F1
#
_cell.length_a   1.000
_cell.length_b   1.000
_cell.length_c   1.000
_cell.angle_alpha   90.00
_cell.angle_beta   90.00
_cell.angle_gamma   90.00
#
_symmetry.space_group_name_H-M   'P 1'
#
loop_
_entity.id
_entity.type
_entity.pdbx_description
1 polymer ?
#
loop_
_entity_poly.entity_id
_entity_poly.type
_entity_poly.pdbx_seq_one_letter_code
_entity_poly.pdbx_strand_id
1 'polypeptide(L)'
;PEDFPMIAYLEHLFEFTAAESCGKCFPCSIGSVRGKELLQKAQQDDYKIDRQLMDDLLETLEIGSLCALGGGLPLGIKNALKYFDKELKSYFV
;
A
#
# COMPACT_ATOMS: atom_id res chain seq x y z
N PRO A 1 8.93 -11.37 -12.55
CA PRO A 1 10.35 -11.78 -12.42
C PRO A 1 10.60 -12.24 -10.98
N GLU A 2 11.34 -13.32 -10.77
CA GLU A 2 11.62 -13.81 -9.42
C GLU A 2 12.55 -12.87 -8.63
N ASP A 3 13.32 -12.04 -9.34
CA ASP A 3 14.31 -11.14 -8.74
C ASP A 3 13.76 -9.75 -8.35
N PHE A 4 12.47 -9.48 -8.58
CA PHE A 4 11.89 -8.17 -8.26
C PHE A 4 11.24 -8.18 -6.87
N PRO A 5 11.71 -7.36 -5.91
CA PRO A 5 11.21 -7.40 -4.55
C PRO A 5 9.76 -6.89 -4.48
N MET A 6 8.90 -7.67 -3.82
CA MET A 6 7.49 -7.36 -3.64
C MET A 6 7.27 -6.06 -2.89
N ILE A 7 8.12 -5.73 -1.91
CA ILE A 7 7.99 -4.47 -1.17
C ILE A 7 8.11 -3.25 -2.11
N ALA A 8 9.02 -3.30 -3.09
CA ALA A 8 9.18 -2.25 -4.09
C ALA A 8 8.00 -2.21 -5.07
N TYR A 9 7.42 -3.37 -5.40
CA TYR A 9 6.19 -3.43 -6.20
C TYR A 9 5.03 -2.73 -5.48
N LEU A 10 4.85 -3.00 -4.18
CA LEU A 10 3.80 -2.37 -3.39
C LEU A 10 4.00 -0.85 -3.28
N GLU A 11 5.24 -0.40 -3.05
CA GLU A 11 5.56 1.02 -3.04
C GLU A 11 5.17 1.68 -4.37
N HIS A 12 5.52 1.04 -5.49
CA HIS A 12 5.19 1.54 -6.82
C HIS A 12 3.67 1.61 -7.08
N LEU A 13 2.90 0.64 -6.61
CA LEU A 13 1.42 0.68 -6.74
C LEU A 13 0.81 1.86 -6.00
N PHE A 14 1.29 2.13 -4.78
CA PHE A 14 0.87 3.31 -4.01
C PHE A 14 1.32 4.61 -4.69
N GLU A 15 2.55 4.67 -5.18
CA GLU A 15 3.09 5.82 -5.91
C GLU A 15 2.30 6.12 -7.19
N PHE A 16 2.03 5.10 -8.00
CA PHE A 16 1.22 5.23 -9.20
C PHE A 16 -0.18 5.75 -8.86
N THR A 17 -0.81 5.20 -7.82
CA THR A 17 -2.14 5.62 -7.41
C THR A 17 -2.17 7.06 -6.89
N ALA A 18 -1.10 7.49 -6.22
CA ALA A 18 -0.94 8.87 -5.78
C ALA A 18 -0.76 9.83 -6.97
N ALA A 19 0.04 9.44 -7.96
CA ALA A 19 0.28 10.24 -9.16
C ALA A 19 -0.97 10.37 -10.05
N GLU A 20 -1.74 9.28 -10.21
CA GLU A 20 -2.94 9.21 -11.05
C GLU A 20 -4.23 9.59 -10.31
N SER A 21 -4.14 9.97 -9.03
CA SER A 21 -5.29 10.35 -8.25
C SER A 21 -5.98 11.58 -8.85
N CYS A 22 -7.28 11.50 -9.11
CA CYS A 22 -8.08 12.65 -9.56
C CYS A 22 -8.37 13.67 -8.44
N GLY A 23 -7.93 13.42 -7.20
CA GLY A 23 -8.09 14.33 -6.05
C GLY A 23 -9.49 14.38 -5.42
N LYS A 24 -10.48 13.67 -5.97
CA LYS A 24 -11.88 13.82 -5.55
C LYS A 24 -12.23 13.18 -4.19
N CYS A 25 -11.48 12.15 -3.76
CA CYS A 25 -11.70 11.47 -2.49
C CYS A 25 -10.43 11.51 -1.63
N PHE A 26 -10.57 11.90 -0.36
CA PHE A 26 -9.45 11.98 0.58
C PHE A 26 -8.76 10.63 0.82
N PRO A 27 -9.47 9.50 0.95
CA PRO A 27 -8.85 8.18 1.07
C PRO A 27 -7.88 7.89 -0.07
N CYS A 28 -8.27 8.12 -1.33
CA CYS A 28 -7.39 7.90 -2.47
C CYS A 28 -6.25 8.93 -2.54
N SER A 29 -6.55 10.23 -2.46
CA SER A 29 -5.54 11.29 -2.67
C SER A 29 -4.49 11.39 -1.56
N ILE A 30 -4.89 11.19 -0.31
CA ILE A 30 -3.99 11.25 0.84
C ILE A 30 -3.51 9.85 1.21
N GLY A 31 -4.41 8.87 1.26
CA GLY A 31 -4.07 7.51 1.69
C GLY A 31 -3.07 6.82 0.76
N SER A 32 -3.10 7.09 -0.54
CA SER A 32 -2.09 6.55 -1.47
C SER A 32 -0.68 7.07 -1.16
N VAL A 33 -0.55 8.38 -0.89
CA VAL A 33 0.71 9.01 -0.48
C VAL A 33 1.18 8.44 0.86
N ARG A 34 0.28 8.28 1.84
CA ARG A 34 0.63 7.69 3.15
C ARG A 34 1.07 6.23 3.05
N GLY A 35 0.42 5.44 2.19
CA GLY A 35 0.83 4.06 1.92
C GLY A 35 2.23 3.99 1.30
N LYS A 36 2.53 4.86 0.33
CA LYS A 36 3.87 5.01 -0.24
C LYS A 36 4.90 5.35 0.85
N GLU A 37 4.65 6.38 1.64
CA GLU A 37 5.55 6.83 2.71
C GLU A 37 5.81 5.72 3.75
N LEU A 38 4.78 4.95 4.14
CA LEU A 38 4.93 3.83 5.06
C LEU A 38 5.87 2.75 4.51
N LEU A 39 5.71 2.38 3.24
CA LEU A 39 6.55 1.37 2.59
C LEU A 39 7.97 1.87 2.35
N GLN A 40 8.15 3.14 2.01
CA GLN A 40 9.47 3.76 1.89
C GLN A 40 10.21 3.77 3.23
N LYS A 41 9.50 4.18 4.28
CA LYS A 41 10.05 4.20 5.65
C LYS A 41 10.49 2.81 6.11
N ALA A 42 9.69 1.77 5.82
CA ALA A 42 10.05 0.40 6.16
C ALA A 42 11.25 -0.16 5.39
N GLN A 43 11.54 0.38 4.20
CA GLN A 43 12.69 -0.03 3.38
C GLN A 43 13.98 0.71 3.73
N GLN A 44 13.88 1.98 4.14
CA GLN A 44 15.04 2.85 4.36
C GLN A 44 15.46 2.94 5.83
N ASP A 45 14.50 2.84 6.74
CA ASP A 45 14.72 2.93 8.18
C ASP A 45 14.53 1.56 8.87
N ASP A 46 14.99 1.42 10.11
CA ASP A 46 14.63 0.28 10.98
C ASP A 46 13.20 0.43 11.53
N TYR A 47 12.25 0.69 10.63
CA TYR A 47 10.84 0.89 10.92
C TYR A 47 10.03 -0.34 10.49
N LYS A 48 9.21 -0.84 11.41
CA LYS A 48 8.27 -1.92 11.15
C LYS A 48 6.87 -1.34 11.05
N ILE A 49 6.18 -1.66 9.96
CA ILE A 49 4.80 -1.23 9.74
C ILE A 49 3.90 -2.04 10.69
N ASP A 50 3.08 -1.33 11.47
CA ASP A 50 2.00 -1.97 12.22
C ASP A 50 1.00 -2.60 11.24
N ARG A 51 0.80 -3.91 11.35
CA ARG A 51 -0.11 -4.63 10.47
C ARG A 51 -1.53 -4.07 10.53
N GLN A 52 -2.02 -3.68 11.71
CA GLN A 52 -3.34 -3.08 11.87
C GLN A 52 -3.42 -1.74 11.15
N LEU A 53 -2.38 -0.91 11.24
CA LEU A 53 -2.34 0.38 10.53
C LEU A 53 -2.43 0.21 9.01
N MET A 54 -1.72 -0.78 8.46
CA MET A 54 -1.80 -1.10 7.03
C MET A 54 -3.21 -1.59 6.67
N ASP A 55 -3.77 -2.52 7.44
CA ASP A 55 -5.10 -3.07 7.16
C ASP A 55 -6.20 -1.99 7.23
N ASP A 56 -6.14 -1.08 8.21
CA ASP A 56 -7.04 0.07 8.35
C ASP A 56 -6.94 1.04 7.15
N LEU A 57 -5.72 1.30 6.68
CA LEU A 57 -5.49 2.12 5.48
C LEU A 57 -6.12 1.48 4.25
N LEU A 58 -5.93 0.17 4.07
CA LEU A 58 -6.47 -0.58 2.94
C LEU A 58 -8.00 -0.64 2.98
N GLU A 59 -8.60 -0.84 4.16
CA GLU A 59 -10.06 -0.78 4.32
C GLU A 59 -10.60 0.62 4.00
N THR A 60 -9.95 1.67 4.52
CA THR A 60 -10.33 3.06 4.25
C THR A 60 -10.30 3.40 2.76
N LEU A 61 -9.29 2.91 2.04
CA LEU A 61 -9.20 3.04 0.59
C LEU A 61 -10.33 2.29 -0.12
N GLU A 62 -10.64 1.07 0.32
CA GLU A 62 -11.63 0.18 -0.31
C GLU A 62 -13.05 0.75 -0.19
N ILE A 63 -13.44 1.20 1.01
CA ILE A 63 -14.81 1.70 1.26
C ILE A 63 -14.96 3.20 0.97
N GLY A 64 -13.86 3.96 1.05
CA GLY A 64 -13.86 5.42 0.99
C GLY A 64 -13.52 6.02 -0.38
N SER A 65 -13.16 5.19 -1.36
CA SER A 65 -12.83 5.65 -2.72
C SER A 65 -14.03 5.54 -3.66
N LEU A 66 -14.29 6.61 -4.42
CA LEU A 66 -15.44 6.68 -5.33
C LEU A 66 -15.26 5.89 -6.65
N CYS A 67 -14.04 5.48 -6.98
CA CYS A 67 -13.73 4.80 -8.24
C CYS A 67 -12.76 3.63 -8.03
N ALA A 68 -12.61 2.81 -9.07
CA ALA A 68 -11.80 1.61 -9.05
C ALA A 68 -10.29 1.86 -8.91
N LEU A 69 -9.79 3.06 -9.23
CA LEU A 69 -8.37 3.38 -9.00
C LEU A 69 -8.05 3.31 -7.50
N GLY A 70 -8.81 4.04 -6.67
CA GLY A 70 -8.61 4.04 -5.23
C GLY A 70 -9.15 2.77 -4.56
N GLY A 71 -10.37 2.34 -4.92
CA GLY A 71 -11.02 1.20 -4.30
C GLY A 71 -10.46 -0.16 -4.75
N GLY A 72 -9.78 -0.22 -5.89
CA GLY A 72 -9.18 -1.44 -6.42
C GLY A 72 -7.75 -1.69 -5.94
N LEU A 73 -7.01 -0.63 -5.55
CA LEU A 73 -5.65 -0.76 -5.01
C LEU A 73 -5.56 -1.74 -3.83
N PRO A 74 -6.47 -1.71 -2.83
CA PRO A 74 -6.43 -2.61 -1.68
C PRO A 74 -6.39 -4.10 -2.01
N LEU A 75 -7.09 -4.53 -3.06
CA LEU A 75 -7.11 -5.94 -3.45
C LEU A 75 -5.71 -6.46 -3.81
N GLY A 76 -4.93 -5.66 -4.55
CA GLY A 76 -3.57 -6.00 -4.93
C GLY A 76 -2.64 -6.10 -3.72
N ILE A 77 -2.72 -5.13 -2.80
CA ILE A 77 -1.89 -5.09 -1.60
C ILE A 77 -2.26 -6.24 -0.64
N LYS A 78 -3.55 -6.48 -0.38
CA LYS A 78 -4.03 -7.59 0.47
C LYS A 78 -3.57 -8.95 -0.06
N ASN A 79 -3.63 -9.15 -1.38
CA ASN A 79 -3.13 -10.37 -2.01
C ASN A 79 -1.62 -10.54 -1.82
N ALA A 80 -0.84 -9.47 -1.99
CA ALA A 80 0.60 -9.52 -1.75
C ALA A 80 0.91 -9.88 -0.29
N LEU A 81 0.26 -9.23 0.67
CA LEU A 81 0.42 -9.52 2.10
C LEU A 81 0.04 -10.96 2.47
N LYS A 82 -0.92 -11.57 1.74
CA LYS A 82 -1.36 -12.95 1.98
C LYS A 82 -0.41 -13.98 1.35
N TYR A 83 -0.03 -13.80 0.09
CA TYR A 83 0.69 -14.81 -0.67
C TYR A 83 2.22 -14.66 -0.62
N PHE A 84 2.71 -13.46 -0.33
CA PHE A 84 4.14 -13.14 -0.19
C PHE A 84 4.52 -12.82 1.27
N ASP A 85 3.78 -13.35 2.25
CA ASP A 85 4.05 -13.18 3.69
C ASP A 85 5.52 -13.48 4.04
N LYS A 86 6.10 -14.55 3.47
CA LYS A 86 7.50 -14.91 3.72
C LYS A 86 8.50 -13.80 3.38
N GLU A 87 8.23 -13.05 2.32
CA GLU A 87 9.08 -11.96 1.86
C GLU A 87 8.79 -10.66 2.62
N LEU A 88 7.51 -10.42 2.93
CA LEU A 88 7.05 -9.15 3.50
C LEU A 88 7.14 -9.11 5.03
N LYS A 89 7.12 -10.25 5.73
CA LYS A 89 7.06 -10.32 7.20
C LYS A 89 8.19 -9.57 7.91
N SER A 90 9.36 -9.41 7.29
CA SER A 90 10.44 -8.61 7.86
C SER A 90 10.12 -7.12 7.97
N TYR A 91 9.15 -6.60 7.22
CA TYR A 91 8.77 -5.18 7.20
C TYR A 91 7.59 -4.86 8.14
N PHE A 92 6.95 -5.86 8.74
CA PHE A 92 5.77 -5.69 9.61
C PHE A 92 6.08 -6.12 11.05
N VAL A 93 5.37 -5.51 12.01
CA VAL A 93 5.30 -5.93 13.42
C VAL A 93 3.95 -6.56 13.73
#